data_AF-A0A536FK23-F1
#
_entry.id   AF-A0A536FK23-F1
#
_cell.length_a   1.000
_cell.length_b   1.000
_cell.length_c   1.000
_cell.angle_alpha   90.00
_cell.angle_beta   90.00
_cell.angle_gamma   90.00
#
_symmetry.space_group_name_H-M   'P 1'
#
loop_
_entity.id
_entity.type
_entity.pdbx_description
1 polymer ?
#
loop_
_entity_poly.entity_id
_entity_poly.type
_entity_poly.pdbx_seq_one_letter_code
_entity_poly.pdbx_strand_id
1 'polypeptide(L)'
;MAILRSVVGSGGARDSAASVSRRESWARRLPLLPAFIYVFLLTQIPFVLTIYYSFFSWNLLKEGSFQFAGLDNYTRLVTNESIRTAILNTVILTLSVIAISVILGMAVAMLLNSEVFGKGIMRTLMIAPFLI
;
A
#
# COMPACT_ATOMS: atom_id res chain seq x y z
N MET A 1 12.47 31.65 61.94
CA MET A 1 11.65 30.55 62.47
C MET A 1 10.19 30.83 62.10
N ALA A 2 9.81 30.49 60.86
CA ALA A 2 8.45 30.63 60.34
C ALA A 2 8.24 29.48 59.36
N ILE A 3 8.05 28.29 59.93
CA ILE A 3 7.83 27.04 59.20
C ILE A 3 6.31 26.83 59.16
N LEU A 4 5.81 26.33 58.02
CA LEU A 4 4.56 25.58 57.86
C LEU A 4 3.23 26.34 58.04
N ARG A 5 2.70 26.86 56.93
CA ARG A 5 1.28 26.74 56.53
C ARG A 5 1.08 27.28 55.11
N SER A 6 0.96 26.36 54.15
CA SER A 6 -0.04 26.38 53.06
C SER A 6 0.45 25.56 51.86
N VAL A 7 0.53 24.24 52.06
CA VAL A 7 0.64 23.21 51.01
C VAL A 7 -0.70 23.04 50.27
N VAL A 8 -1.51 24.07 50.11
CA VAL A 8 -2.84 23.91 49.50
C VAL A 8 -3.11 25.07 48.55
N GLY A 9 -3.14 24.77 47.26
CA GLY A 9 -3.83 25.59 46.27
C GLY A 9 -3.01 26.05 45.07
N SER A 10 -2.40 25.15 44.28
CA SER A 10 -2.24 25.43 42.84
C SER A 10 -2.13 24.14 41.99
N GLY A 11 -2.92 23.13 42.32
CA GLY A 11 -3.11 21.95 41.46
C GLY A 11 -4.13 22.20 40.34
N GLY A 12 -3.98 23.29 39.57
CA GLY A 12 -5.01 23.74 38.62
C GLY A 12 -4.57 23.93 37.17
N ALA A 13 -3.29 23.72 36.85
CA ALA A 13 -2.74 24.08 35.52
C ALA A 13 -2.19 22.88 34.73
N ARG A 14 -2.71 21.67 34.95
CA ARG A 14 -2.29 20.45 34.22
C ARG A 14 -3.41 19.69 33.51
N ASP A 15 -4.67 20.11 33.62
CA ASP A 15 -5.81 19.32 33.15
C ASP A 15 -6.51 19.85 31.88
N SER A 16 -6.04 20.93 31.25
CA SER A 16 -6.70 21.50 30.06
C SER A 16 -6.23 20.93 28.71
N ALA A 17 -5.43 19.86 28.69
CA ALA A 17 -4.84 19.32 27.44
C ALA A 17 -5.45 18.00 26.92
N ALA A 18 -6.54 17.48 27.50
CA ALA A 18 -6.98 16.12 27.16
C ALA A 18 -8.51 15.93 27.03
N SER A 19 -9.21 16.87 26.39
CA SER A 19 -10.57 16.59 25.91
C SER A 19 -10.73 17.01 24.46
N VAL A 20 -10.03 16.34 23.55
CA VAL A 20 -10.51 16.25 22.16
C VAL A 20 -11.86 15.56 22.24
N SER A 21 -12.92 16.36 22.10
CA SER A 21 -14.27 15.85 22.25
C SER A 21 -14.51 14.78 21.19
N ARG A 22 -15.09 13.64 21.60
CA ARG A 22 -15.41 12.53 20.68
C ARG A 22 -16.24 13.03 19.48
N ARG A 23 -17.01 14.12 19.62
CA ARG A 23 -17.77 14.77 18.55
C ARG A 23 -16.91 15.42 17.46
N GLU A 24 -15.80 16.08 17.79
CA GLU A 24 -14.91 16.71 16.80
C GLU A 24 -14.15 15.68 15.94
N SER A 25 -13.86 14.51 16.51
CA SER A 25 -13.20 13.41 15.78
C SER A 25 -14.11 12.77 14.72
N TRP A 26 -15.42 12.72 14.97
CA TRP A 26 -16.40 12.20 14.00
C TRP A 26 -16.76 13.25 12.95
N ALA A 27 -16.82 14.53 13.31
CA ALA A 27 -17.04 15.63 12.35
C ALA A 27 -15.91 15.74 11.31
N ARG A 28 -14.66 15.37 11.64
CA ARG A 28 -13.54 15.29 10.68
C ARG A 28 -13.57 14.05 9.78
N ARG A 29 -14.19 12.95 10.21
CA ARG A 29 -14.24 11.68 9.46
C ARG A 29 -15.47 11.55 8.57
N LEU A 30 -16.58 12.22 8.93
CA LEU A 30 -17.83 12.20 8.16
C LEU A 30 -17.67 12.64 6.69
N PRO A 31 -16.88 13.69 6.37
CA PRO A 31 -16.65 14.10 4.98
C PRO A 31 -15.77 13.12 4.17
N LEU A 32 -14.97 12.28 4.85
CA LEU A 32 -14.12 11.28 4.20
C LEU A 32 -14.88 9.98 3.87
N LEU A 33 -16.01 9.72 4.54
CA LEU A 33 -16.84 8.55 4.29
C LEU A 33 -17.31 8.39 2.84
N PRO A 34 -17.84 9.43 2.14
CA PRO A 34 -18.27 9.25 0.75
C PRO A 34 -17.12 8.90 -0.19
N ALA A 35 -15.94 9.50 -0.01
CA ALA A 35 -14.76 9.16 -0.80
C ALA A 35 -14.27 7.73 -0.51
N PHE A 36 -14.28 7.32 0.76
CA PHE A 36 -13.92 5.96 1.15
C PHE A 36 -14.89 4.93 0.59
N ILE A 37 -16.19 5.16 0.69
CA ILE A 37 -17.23 4.28 0.13
C ILE A 37 -17.06 4.17 -1.38
N TYR A 38 -16.79 5.27 -2.08
CA TYR A 38 -16.57 5.26 -3.52
C TYR A 38 -15.37 4.40 -3.92
N VAL A 39 -14.21 4.61 -3.31
CA VAL A 39 -13.00 3.81 -3.57
C VAL A 39 -13.21 2.34 -3.17
N PHE A 40 -13.88 2.10 -2.05
CA PHE A 40 -14.20 0.75 -1.59
C PHE A 40 -15.08 0.03 -2.60
N LEU A 41 -16.17 0.63 -3.06
CA LEU A 41 -17.05 0.01 -4.04
C LEU A 41 -16.33 -0.25 -5.36
N LEU A 42 -15.56 0.73 -5.86
CA LEU A 42 -14.80 0.55 -7.10
C LEU A 42 -13.73 -0.53 -7.04
N THR A 43 -13.12 -0.76 -5.88
CA THR A 43 -12.07 -1.78 -5.72
C THR A 43 -12.66 -3.15 -5.36
N GLN A 44 -13.65 -3.19 -4.47
CA GLN A 44 -14.19 -4.44 -3.94
C GLN A 44 -15.19 -5.11 -4.88
N ILE A 45 -16.00 -4.36 -5.62
CA ILE A 45 -16.95 -4.96 -6.58
C ILE A 45 -16.22 -5.82 -7.63
N PRO A 46 -15.22 -5.31 -8.39
CA PRO A 46 -14.52 -6.14 -9.37
C PRO A 46 -13.74 -7.27 -8.70
N PHE A 47 -13.18 -7.06 -7.51
CA PHE A 47 -12.47 -8.10 -6.77
C PHE A 47 -13.38 -9.29 -6.43
N VAL A 48 -14.58 -9.03 -5.90
CA VAL A 48 -15.55 -10.08 -5.58
C VAL A 48 -16.03 -10.78 -6.86
N LEU A 49 -16.24 -10.03 -7.95
CA LEU A 49 -16.59 -10.62 -9.25
C LEU A 49 -15.46 -11.51 -9.79
N THR A 50 -14.19 -11.11 -9.66
CA THR A 50 -13.04 -11.93 -10.05
C THR A 50 -13.00 -13.24 -9.27
N ILE A 51 -13.23 -13.18 -7.95
CA ILE A 51 -13.31 -14.39 -7.11
C ILE A 51 -14.51 -15.25 -7.52
N TYR A 52 -15.67 -14.65 -7.76
CA TYR A 52 -16.84 -15.39 -8.22
C TYR A 52 -16.54 -16.11 -9.53
N TYR A 53 -15.99 -15.41 -10.53
CA TYR A 53 -15.66 -15.98 -11.82
C TYR A 53 -14.51 -17.00 -11.79
N SER A 54 -13.57 -16.93 -10.83
CA SER A 54 -12.48 -17.91 -10.75
C SER A 54 -12.94 -19.33 -10.43
N PHE A 55 -14.14 -19.51 -9.85
CA PHE A 55 -14.76 -20.81 -9.62
C PHE A 55 -15.49 -21.39 -10.85
N PHE A 56 -15.70 -20.59 -11.90
CA PHE A 56 -16.31 -21.04 -13.13
C PHE A 56 -15.23 -21.28 -14.18
N SER A 57 -15.34 -22.39 -14.93
CA SER A 57 -14.59 -22.51 -16.17
C SER A 57 -15.37 -21.74 -17.23
N TRP A 58 -14.76 -20.74 -17.85
CA TRP A 58 -15.37 -20.03 -18.97
C TRP A 58 -14.36 -19.93 -20.10
N ASN A 59 -14.69 -20.53 -21.24
CA ASN A 59 -13.88 -20.44 -22.45
C ASN A 59 -14.64 -19.59 -23.48
N LEU A 60 -14.09 -18.42 -23.81
CA LEU A 60 -14.66 -17.48 -24.77
C LEU A 60 -14.71 -18.05 -26.21
N LEU A 61 -13.93 -19.08 -26.50
CA LEU A 61 -13.88 -19.75 -27.81
C LEU A 61 -14.81 -20.97 -27.90
N LYS A 62 -15.43 -21.39 -26.79
CA LYS A 62 -16.34 -22.54 -26.73
C LYS A 62 -17.71 -22.07 -26.22
N GLU A 63 -18.64 -21.89 -27.16
CA GLU A 63 -20.04 -21.54 -26.86
C GLU A 63 -20.65 -22.53 -25.87
N GLY A 64 -21.31 -22.01 -24.82
CA GLY A 64 -21.97 -22.82 -23.79
C GLY A 64 -21.07 -23.40 -22.69
N SER A 65 -19.79 -23.02 -22.62
CA SER A 65 -18.84 -23.60 -21.65
C SER A 65 -18.88 -23.02 -20.22
N PHE A 66 -19.95 -22.32 -19.81
CA PHE A 66 -20.07 -21.81 -18.44
C PHE A 66 -20.43 -22.95 -17.48
N GLN A 67 -19.41 -23.63 -16.96
CA GLN A 67 -19.56 -24.73 -16.01
C GLN A 67 -18.93 -24.36 -14.67
N PHE A 68 -19.59 -24.75 -13.58
CA PHE A 68 -19.02 -24.63 -12.24
C PHE A 68 -17.89 -25.66 -12.09
N ALA A 69 -16.65 -25.19 -12.16
CA ALA A 69 -15.45 -26.02 -12.07
C ALA A 69 -14.94 -26.14 -10.63
N GLY A 70 -15.50 -25.37 -9.69
CA GLY A 70 -15.11 -25.39 -8.29
C GLY A 70 -13.61 -25.11 -8.12
N LEU A 71 -12.89 -26.05 -7.50
CA LEU A 71 -11.44 -25.94 -7.27
C LEU A 71 -10.58 -26.54 -8.40
N ASP A 72 -11.18 -27.13 -9.43
CA ASP A 72 -10.43 -27.77 -10.52
C ASP A 72 -9.62 -26.75 -11.35
N ASN A 73 -10.07 -25.50 -11.40
CA ASN A 73 -9.29 -24.42 -11.99
C ASN A 73 -7.95 -24.23 -11.26
N TYR A 74 -7.93 -24.31 -9.93
CA TYR A 74 -6.72 -24.10 -9.14
C TYR A 74 -5.75 -25.29 -9.20
N THR A 75 -6.26 -26.52 -9.25
CA THR A 75 -5.40 -27.72 -9.42
C THR A 75 -4.69 -27.68 -10.77
N ARG A 76 -5.39 -27.30 -11.84
CA ARG A 76 -4.81 -27.11 -13.18
C ARG A 76 -3.76 -26.01 -13.23
N LEU A 77 -3.91 -24.93 -12.44
CA LEU A 77 -2.89 -23.88 -12.34
C LEU A 77 -1.57 -24.39 -11.75
N VAL A 78 -1.65 -25.28 -10.76
CA VAL A 78 -0.46 -25.80 -10.05
C VAL A 78 0.21 -26.94 -10.82
N THR A 79 -0.55 -27.77 -11.53
CA THR A 79 0.00 -28.91 -12.28
C THR A 79 0.58 -28.53 -13.63
N ASN A 80 0.23 -27.36 -14.18
CA ASN A 80 0.69 -26.93 -15.49
C ASN A 80 2.12 -26.35 -15.44
N GLU A 81 3.06 -27.02 -16.12
CA GLU A 81 4.47 -26.64 -16.19
C GLU A 81 4.69 -25.23 -16.77
N SER A 82 3.87 -24.82 -17.75
CA SER A 82 3.95 -23.49 -18.35
C SER A 82 3.64 -22.40 -17.33
N ILE A 83 2.62 -22.61 -16.50
CA ILE A 83 2.21 -21.67 -15.46
C ILE A 83 3.24 -21.60 -14.35
N ARG A 84 3.79 -22.74 -13.92
CA ARG A 84 4.88 -22.79 -12.94
C ARG A 84 6.12 -22.03 -13.44
N THR A 85 6.48 -22.20 -14.72
CA THR A 85 7.59 -21.49 -15.34
C THR A 85 7.33 -19.99 -15.40
N ALA A 86 6.11 -19.58 -15.79
CA ALA A 86 5.71 -18.18 -15.78
C ALA A 86 5.80 -17.55 -14.38
N ILE A 87 5.31 -18.23 -13.34
CA ILE A 87 5.40 -17.78 -11.95
C ILE A 87 6.87 -17.62 -11.52
N LEU A 88 7.72 -18.61 -11.80
CA LEU A 88 9.14 -18.54 -11.46
C LEU A 88 9.84 -17.38 -12.18
N ASN A 89 9.56 -17.18 -13.46
CA ASN A 89 10.12 -16.05 -14.23
C ASN A 89 9.69 -14.71 -13.63
N THR A 90 8.40 -14.55 -13.28
CA THR A 90 7.92 -13.33 -12.63
C THR A 90 8.61 -13.11 -11.28
N VAL A 91 8.73 -14.14 -10.44
CA VAL A 91 9.39 -14.02 -9.14
C VAL A 91 10.86 -13.64 -9.30
N ILE A 92 11.60 -14.33 -10.17
CA ILE A 92 13.02 -14.05 -10.43
C ILE A 92 13.18 -12.63 -10.97
N LEU A 93 12.33 -12.20 -11.90
CA LEU A 93 12.35 -10.86 -12.47
C LEU A 93 12.09 -9.82 -11.38
N THR A 94 11.00 -9.96 -10.61
CA THR A 94 10.63 -9.02 -9.56
C THR A 94 11.71 -8.91 -8.50
N LEU A 95 12.25 -10.03 -8.02
CA LEU A 95 13.32 -10.03 -7.02
C LEU A 95 14.60 -9.39 -7.55
N SER A 96 14.99 -9.71 -8.80
CA SER A 96 16.18 -9.14 -9.43
C SER A 96 16.03 -7.63 -9.61
N VAL A 97 14.87 -7.17 -10.09
CA VAL A 97 14.57 -5.75 -10.25
C VAL A 97 14.63 -5.03 -8.91
N ILE A 98 13.97 -5.55 -7.87
CA ILE A 98 14.01 -4.95 -6.52
C ILE A 98 15.44 -4.87 -6.00
N ALA A 99 16.20 -5.96 -6.09
CA ALA A 99 17.58 -6.00 -5.62
C ALA A 99 18.45 -4.95 -6.33
N ILE A 100 18.38 -4.89 -7.66
CA ILE A 100 19.11 -3.91 -8.47
C ILE A 100 18.66 -2.49 -8.12
N SER A 101 17.36 -2.23 -8.02
CA SER A 101 16.82 -0.91 -7.68
C SER A 101 17.27 -0.44 -6.30
N VAL A 102 17.33 -1.32 -5.30
CA VAL A 102 17.82 -0.98 -3.95
C VAL A 102 19.32 -0.68 -3.98
N ILE A 103 20.12 -1.51 -4.66
CA ILE A 103 21.58 -1.32 -4.76
C ILE A 103 21.90 0.00 -5.49
N LEU A 104 21.28 0.22 -6.65
CA LEU A 104 21.47 1.46 -7.42
C LEU A 104 20.95 2.68 -6.67
N GLY A 105 19.77 2.59 -6.05
CA GLY A 105 19.19 3.67 -5.26
C GLY A 105 20.09 4.04 -4.08
N MET A 106 20.66 3.06 -3.39
CA MET A 106 21.61 3.28 -2.29
C MET A 106 22.93 3.87 -2.80
N ALA A 107 23.48 3.36 -3.90
CA ALA A 107 24.70 3.89 -4.50
C ALA A 107 24.55 5.37 -4.90
N VAL A 108 23.43 5.72 -5.53
CA VAL A 108 23.11 7.11 -5.88
C VAL A 108 22.88 7.97 -4.63
N ALA A 109 22.20 7.46 -3.61
CA ALA A 109 21.99 8.17 -2.36
C ALA A 109 23.32 8.49 -1.64
N MET A 110 24.26 7.54 -1.61
CA MET A 110 25.60 7.75 -1.04
C MET A 110 26.41 8.75 -1.84
N LEU A 111 26.32 8.70 -3.17
CA LEU A 111 26.98 9.68 -4.05
C LEU A 111 26.43 11.09 -3.83
N LEU A 112 25.13 11.24 -3.60
CA LEU A 112 24.53 12.55 -3.36
C LEU A 112 24.78 13.07 -1.93
N ASN A 113 24.98 12.17 -0.98
CA ASN A 113 25.29 12.49 0.41
C ASN A 113 26.70 13.08 0.58
N SER A 114 27.67 12.69 -0.25
CA SER A 114 29.00 13.32 -0.25
C SER A 114 28.96 14.73 -0.86
N GLU A 115 29.95 15.57 -0.53
CA GLU A 115 30.13 16.88 -1.16
C GLU A 115 30.64 16.74 -2.60
N VAL A 116 29.84 16.10 -3.46
CA VAL A 116 30.13 15.98 -4.88
C VAL A 116 29.80 17.28 -5.61
N PHE A 117 30.75 17.72 -6.42
CA PHE A 117 30.60 18.84 -7.35
C PHE A 117 29.56 18.45 -8.43
N GLY A 118 28.42 19.16 -8.51
CA GLY A 118 27.39 18.93 -9.54
C GLY A 118 26.02 18.41 -9.09
N LYS A 119 25.65 18.53 -7.80
CA LYS A 119 24.35 18.07 -7.23
C LYS A 119 23.11 18.48 -8.04
N GLY A 120 23.12 19.66 -8.67
CA GLY A 120 22.00 20.16 -9.48
C GLY A 120 21.72 19.32 -10.73
N ILE A 121 22.75 18.91 -11.46
CA ILE A 121 22.61 18.12 -12.69
C ILE A 121 22.15 16.70 -12.35
N MET A 122 22.70 16.10 -11.29
CA MET A 122 22.33 14.76 -10.84
C MET A 122 20.85 14.69 -10.45
N ARG A 123 20.34 15.69 -9.71
CA ARG A 123 18.94 15.75 -9.30
C ARG A 123 17.98 15.86 -10.50
N THR A 124 18.33 16.63 -11.52
CA THR A 124 17.51 16.77 -12.73
C THR A 124 17.47 15.47 -13.55
N LEU A 125 18.62 14.81 -13.74
CA LEU A 125 18.69 13.53 -14.45
C LEU A 125 17.89 12.41 -13.76
N MET A 126 17.83 12.42 -12.43
CA MET A 126 17.02 11.45 -11.66
C MET A 126 15.50 11.66 -11.83
N ILE A 127 15.04 12.89 -12.04
CA ILE A 127 13.61 13.22 -12.19
C ILE A 127 13.15 13.07 -13.64
N ALA A 128 14.05 13.29 -14.61
CA ALA A 128 13.76 13.18 -16.05
C ALA A 128 13.00 11.91 -16.47
N PRO A 129 13.35 10.68 -16.03
CA PRO A 129 12.62 9.48 -16.44
C PRO A 129 11.21 9.37 -15.85
N PHE A 130 10.86 10.16 -14.81
CA PHE A 130 9.48 10.22 -14.30
C PHE A 130 8.59 11.15 -15.14
N LEU A 131 9.19 12.04 -15.93
CA LEU A 131 8.51 13.05 -16.75
C LEU A 131 8.22 12.60 -18.18
N ILE A 132 8.74 11.44 -18.60
CA ILE A 132 8.52 10.85 -19.93
C ILE A 132 7.49 9.72 -19.84
#